data_AF-A0A924CC29-F1
#
_entry.id   AF-A0A924CC29-F1
#
_cell.length_a   1.000
_cell.length_b   1.000
_cell.length_c   1.000
_cell.angle_alpha   90.00
_cell.angle_beta   90.00
_cell.angle_gamma   90.00
#
_symmetry.space_group_name_H-M   'P 1'
#
loop_
_entity.id
_entity.type
_entity.pdbx_description
1 polymer ?
#
loop_
_entity_poly.entity_id
_entity_poly.type
_entity_poly.pdbx_seq_one_letter_code
_entity_poly.pdbx_strand_id
1 'polypeptide(L)'
;MKKIGFVVAASFPMISGSVSAAVIEDFETGGYGSAWISNGGNALTFNAGAAHDGSFGATGAGSEPEWAYRTDAASSIASGSVLSAWARNDNGGRFYLGFAADSTGANSFVLAPNTGQLLFQNNEGYGFANATSTGFSFVTGQWYFATVSFGSSIVGSVYGADGTTLLGQLTASGLSRGTSGGVALRGYGTSFDTIGNAAIPEPASWAMMIAGFGLVGAVMRRRHETGRETAIA
;
A
#
# COMPACT_ATOMS: atom_id res chain seq x y z
N MET A 1 47.99 -15.14 -41.80
CA MET A 1 47.56 -13.89 -41.14
C MET A 1 46.17 -14.11 -40.58
N LYS A 2 46.02 -14.30 -39.26
CA LYS A 2 44.74 -14.62 -38.60
C LYS A 2 44.37 -13.44 -37.69
N LYS A 3 43.29 -12.72 -38.01
CA LYS A 3 42.82 -11.53 -37.28
C LYS A 3 42.27 -11.95 -35.91
N ILE A 4 42.82 -11.38 -34.84
CA ILE A 4 42.32 -11.50 -33.46
C ILE A 4 41.34 -10.35 -33.25
N GLY A 5 40.05 -10.68 -33.07
CA GLY A 5 39.01 -9.71 -32.72
C GLY A 5 38.90 -9.58 -31.21
N PHE A 6 39.07 -8.35 -30.70
CA PHE A 6 38.82 -8.00 -29.31
C PHE A 6 37.31 -7.76 -29.13
N VAL A 7 36.68 -8.43 -28.16
CA VAL A 7 35.29 -8.13 -27.75
C VAL A 7 35.37 -7.23 -26.52
N VAL A 8 34.84 -6.02 -26.65
CA VAL A 8 34.66 -5.07 -25.55
C VAL A 8 33.39 -5.46 -24.79
N ALA A 9 33.54 -5.85 -23.52
CA ALA A 9 32.40 -6.08 -22.64
C ALA A 9 31.90 -4.74 -22.10
N ALA A 10 30.73 -4.30 -22.57
CA ALA A 10 30.04 -3.15 -21.98
C ALA A 10 29.41 -3.58 -20.64
N SER A 11 29.90 -3.00 -19.55
CA SER A 11 29.32 -3.15 -18.22
C SER A 11 28.05 -2.29 -18.13
N PHE A 12 26.88 -2.91 -18.09
CA PHE A 12 25.64 -2.22 -17.74
C PHE A 12 25.53 -2.16 -16.21
N PRO A 13 25.47 -0.98 -15.58
CA PRO A 13 25.18 -0.90 -14.16
C PRO A 13 23.72 -1.30 -13.93
N MET A 14 23.50 -2.44 -13.26
CA MET A 14 22.19 -2.76 -12.68
C MET A 14 21.98 -1.88 -11.45
N ILE A 15 21.11 -0.87 -11.59
CA ILE A 15 20.57 -0.15 -10.43
C ILE A 15 19.40 -0.98 -9.90
N SER A 16 19.67 -1.83 -8.91
CA SER A 16 18.60 -2.38 -8.06
C SER A 16 18.26 -1.35 -6.99
N GLY A 17 17.34 -0.45 -7.30
CA GLY A 17 16.69 0.38 -6.28
C GLY A 17 15.65 -0.46 -5.55
N SER A 18 15.85 -0.72 -4.26
CA SER A 18 14.76 -1.13 -3.38
C SER A 18 13.73 0.00 -3.35
N VAL A 19 12.51 -0.24 -3.82
CA VAL A 19 11.44 0.76 -3.76
C VAL A 19 11.03 0.89 -2.29
N SER A 20 11.48 1.94 -1.61
CA SER A 20 10.98 2.29 -0.27
C SER A 20 9.57 2.86 -0.42
N ALA A 21 8.67 2.51 0.52
CA ALA A 21 7.33 3.08 0.56
C ALA A 21 7.42 4.60 0.74
N ALA A 22 6.72 5.36 -0.11
CA ALA A 22 6.60 6.80 0.06
C ALA A 22 5.59 7.10 1.17
N VAL A 23 5.98 7.97 2.10
CA VAL A 23 5.07 8.48 3.14
C VAL A 23 4.22 9.59 2.52
N ILE A 24 2.89 9.42 2.58
CA ILE A 24 1.92 10.45 2.19
C ILE A 24 1.66 11.37 3.38
N GLU A 25 1.49 10.82 4.57
CA GLU A 25 1.23 11.59 5.80
C GLU A 25 1.65 10.75 7.01
N ASP A 26 2.49 11.32 7.87
CA ASP A 26 2.93 10.73 9.14
C ASP A 26 2.46 11.52 10.36
N PHE A 27 1.72 12.63 10.16
CA PHE A 27 1.16 13.49 11.19
C PHE A 27 2.17 14.14 12.15
N GLU A 28 3.48 13.99 11.91
CA GLU A 28 4.54 14.46 12.82
C GLU A 28 4.60 15.99 12.95
N THR A 29 3.88 16.70 12.06
CA THR A 29 3.68 18.16 12.17
C THR A 29 2.60 18.56 13.20
N GLY A 30 1.95 17.58 13.85
CA GLY A 30 0.82 17.81 14.74
C GLY A 30 -0.46 18.22 14.00
N GLY A 31 -0.56 17.88 12.72
CA GLY A 31 -1.64 18.28 11.83
C GLY A 31 -1.53 17.61 10.47
N TYR A 32 -2.52 17.87 9.62
CA TYR A 32 -2.38 17.58 8.21
C TYR A 32 -1.33 18.49 7.54
N GLY A 33 -0.56 17.92 6.62
CA GLY A 33 0.22 18.73 5.69
C GLY A 33 -0.66 19.67 4.85
N SER A 34 -0.07 20.75 4.33
CA SER A 34 -0.80 21.81 3.61
C SER A 34 -1.49 21.37 2.31
N ALA A 35 -1.20 20.16 1.83
CA ALA A 35 -1.80 19.60 0.62
C ALA A 35 -3.17 18.95 0.87
N TRP A 36 -3.54 18.71 2.13
CA TRP A 36 -4.84 18.16 2.49
C TRP A 36 -5.93 19.23 2.43
N ILE A 37 -7.10 18.82 1.97
CA ILE A 37 -8.29 19.63 1.85
C ILE A 37 -9.38 18.99 2.73
N SER A 38 -9.81 19.71 3.75
CA SER A 38 -10.96 19.34 4.57
C SER A 38 -12.26 19.50 3.79
N ASN A 39 -13.18 18.56 3.95
CA ASN A 39 -14.49 18.56 3.33
C ASN A 39 -15.59 18.27 4.36
N GLY A 40 -16.01 19.31 5.07
CA GLY A 40 -17.11 19.31 6.02
C GLY A 40 -16.88 18.43 7.25
N GLY A 41 -17.73 18.57 8.28
CA GLY A 41 -17.63 17.78 9.51
C GLY A 41 -16.64 18.30 10.54
N ASN A 42 -16.48 17.55 11.62
CA ASN A 42 -15.62 17.88 12.74
C ASN A 42 -14.19 17.42 12.48
N ALA A 43 -13.24 18.33 12.71
CA ALA A 43 -11.83 18.08 12.47
C ALA A 43 -11.26 16.93 13.31
N LEU A 44 -10.25 16.26 12.76
CA LEU A 44 -9.46 15.32 13.53
C LEU A 44 -8.65 16.00 14.63
N THR A 45 -8.23 15.22 15.62
CA THR A 45 -7.30 15.70 16.65
C THR A 45 -5.98 14.96 16.52
N PHE A 46 -4.87 15.69 16.57
CA PHE A 46 -3.52 15.12 16.40
C PHE A 46 -2.83 15.08 17.76
N ASN A 47 -2.41 13.89 18.20
CA ASN A 47 -1.91 13.70 19.56
C ASN A 47 -1.03 12.46 19.71
N ALA A 48 -0.22 12.43 20.78
CA ALA A 48 0.68 11.33 21.08
C ALA A 48 -0.04 10.02 21.48
N GLY A 49 -1.27 10.09 22.00
CA GLY A 49 -2.06 8.90 22.31
C GLY A 49 -2.53 8.15 21.06
N ALA A 50 -2.52 8.83 19.92
CA ALA A 50 -2.87 8.29 18.61
C ALA A 50 -1.66 7.89 17.77
N ALA A 51 -0.43 8.13 18.25
CA ALA A 51 0.79 7.77 17.55
C ALA A 51 0.98 6.25 17.56
N HIS A 52 1.15 5.68 16.38
CA HIS A 52 1.69 4.33 16.18
C HIS A 52 3.21 4.39 16.14
N ASP A 53 3.73 5.30 15.33
CA ASP A 53 5.14 5.68 15.23
C ASP A 53 5.30 7.17 15.55
N GLY A 54 6.54 7.61 15.71
CA GLY A 54 6.82 9.03 15.96
C GLY A 54 6.19 9.59 17.24
N SER A 55 5.71 10.84 17.13
CA SER A 55 5.21 11.67 18.23
C SER A 55 3.71 11.94 18.12
N PHE A 56 3.14 11.87 16.92
CA PHE A 56 1.76 12.24 16.66
C PHE A 56 1.09 11.25 15.71
N GLY A 57 -0.13 10.86 16.04
CA GLY A 57 -1.07 10.31 15.07
C GLY A 57 -2.38 11.07 15.11
N ALA A 58 -3.36 10.63 14.32
CA ALA A 58 -4.68 11.25 14.24
C ALA A 58 -5.74 10.43 14.97
N THR A 59 -6.53 11.07 15.84
CA THR A 59 -7.74 10.51 16.41
C THR A 59 -8.97 11.02 15.65
N GLY A 60 -9.81 10.07 15.22
CA GLY A 60 -11.11 10.31 14.62
C GLY A 60 -12.02 11.19 15.50
N ALA A 61 -12.77 12.10 14.89
CA ALA A 61 -13.71 12.95 15.61
C ALA A 61 -14.84 12.13 16.28
N GLY A 62 -15.32 12.58 17.44
CA GLY A 62 -16.31 11.84 18.24
C GLY A 62 -17.72 11.76 17.63
N SER A 63 -18.07 12.69 16.74
CA SER A 63 -19.32 12.71 15.97
C SER A 63 -19.10 13.46 14.65
N GLU A 64 -19.88 13.12 13.62
CA GLU A 64 -19.84 13.79 12.30
C GLU A 64 -18.41 14.09 11.81
N PRO A 65 -17.49 13.10 11.75
CA PRO A 65 -16.09 13.37 11.48
C PRO A 65 -15.90 13.98 10.10
N GLU A 66 -14.84 14.74 9.92
CA GLU A 66 -14.52 15.29 8.61
C GLU A 66 -14.05 14.22 7.62
N TRP A 67 -14.25 14.51 6.34
CA TRP A 67 -13.39 13.93 5.31
C TRP A 67 -12.23 14.89 5.07
N ALA A 68 -11.03 14.36 4.93
CA ALA A 68 -9.91 15.10 4.36
C ALA A 68 -9.40 14.34 3.14
N TYR A 69 -9.06 15.04 2.06
CA TYR A 69 -8.51 14.43 0.87
C TYR A 69 -7.31 15.20 0.34
N ARG A 70 -6.45 14.50 -0.41
CA ARG A 70 -5.21 15.04 -0.97
C ARG A 70 -5.03 14.48 -2.38
N THR A 71 -4.69 15.33 -3.36
CA THR A 71 -4.69 14.98 -4.81
C THR A 71 -3.43 15.39 -5.58
N ASP A 72 -2.39 15.89 -4.90
CA ASP A 72 -1.10 16.16 -5.54
C ASP A 72 -0.36 14.87 -5.90
N ALA A 73 0.70 14.98 -6.70
CA ALA A 73 1.43 13.86 -7.26
C ALA A 73 1.92 12.84 -6.21
N ALA A 74 2.28 13.29 -5.00
CA ALA A 74 2.74 12.40 -3.92
C ALA A 74 1.62 11.50 -3.38
N SER A 75 0.36 11.91 -3.52
CA SER A 75 -0.83 11.14 -3.11
C SER A 75 -1.44 10.30 -4.24
N SER A 76 -0.87 10.38 -5.45
CA SER A 76 -1.43 9.70 -6.60
C SER A 76 -1.26 8.18 -6.50
N ILE A 77 -2.36 7.47 -6.74
CA ILE A 77 -2.39 6.01 -6.70
C ILE A 77 -2.31 5.46 -8.12
N ALA A 78 -1.30 4.63 -8.37
CA ALA A 78 -1.08 3.98 -9.65
C ALA A 78 -1.54 2.51 -9.63
N SER A 79 -1.81 1.94 -10.80
CA SER A 79 -1.94 0.49 -10.92
C SER A 79 -0.62 -0.18 -10.52
N GLY A 80 -0.68 -1.31 -9.82
CA GLY A 80 0.47 -1.98 -9.24
C GLY A 80 1.00 -1.34 -7.96
N SER A 81 0.26 -0.43 -7.31
CA SER A 81 0.65 0.15 -6.02
C SER A 81 -0.13 -0.45 -4.84
N VAL A 82 0.33 -0.13 -3.63
CA VAL A 82 -0.31 -0.45 -2.36
C VAL A 82 -0.42 0.82 -1.54
N LEU A 83 -1.64 1.25 -1.26
CA LEU A 83 -1.93 2.26 -0.24
C LEU A 83 -2.01 1.57 1.13
N SER A 84 -1.45 2.19 2.16
CA SER A 84 -1.43 1.63 3.51
C SER A 84 -1.70 2.66 4.59
N ALA A 85 -2.13 2.19 5.75
CA ALA A 85 -2.26 2.98 6.97
C ALA A 85 -2.20 2.07 8.20
N TRP A 86 -1.69 2.60 9.31
CA TRP A 86 -1.93 2.03 10.62
C TRP A 86 -3.27 2.54 11.17
N ALA A 87 -4.05 1.66 11.78
CA ALA A 87 -5.31 2.02 12.42
C ALA A 87 -5.53 1.24 13.71
N ARG A 88 -6.03 1.91 14.74
CA ARG A 88 -6.38 1.34 16.04
C ARG A 88 -7.86 1.52 16.33
N ASN A 89 -8.51 0.43 16.73
CA ASN A 89 -9.88 0.51 17.25
C ASN A 89 -9.87 1.03 18.69
N ASP A 90 -10.37 2.23 18.95
CA ASP A 90 -10.38 2.80 20.30
C ASP A 90 -11.72 2.61 21.00
N ASN A 91 -12.82 2.93 20.30
CA ASN A 91 -14.16 2.91 20.89
C ASN A 91 -15.22 2.37 19.93
N GLY A 92 -14.86 1.36 19.14
CA GLY A 92 -15.80 0.63 18.31
C GLY A 92 -16.38 1.48 17.18
N GLY A 93 -15.56 2.32 16.53
CA GLY A 93 -15.99 3.21 15.44
C GLY A 93 -15.62 2.70 14.04
N ARG A 94 -15.14 3.58 13.16
CA ARG A 94 -14.68 3.25 11.80
C ARG A 94 -13.47 4.06 11.37
N PHE A 95 -12.58 3.44 10.60
CA PHE A 95 -11.52 4.14 9.87
C PHE A 95 -11.68 3.90 8.37
N TYR A 96 -11.55 4.96 7.57
CA TYR A 96 -11.74 4.97 6.14
C TYR A 96 -10.42 5.30 5.46
N LEU A 97 -9.83 4.31 4.78
CA LEU A 97 -8.68 4.49 3.91
C LEU A 97 -9.19 4.70 2.49
N GLY A 98 -9.34 5.97 2.12
CA GLY A 98 -9.91 6.41 0.87
C GLY A 98 -8.90 6.47 -0.26
N PHE A 99 -9.33 6.12 -1.46
CA PHE A 99 -8.55 6.17 -2.70
C PHE A 99 -9.40 6.67 -3.86
N ALA A 100 -8.71 6.98 -4.97
CA ALA A 100 -9.26 7.68 -6.12
C ALA A 100 -9.85 9.05 -5.75
N ALA A 101 -9.52 9.62 -4.59
CA ALA A 101 -10.21 10.76 -4.04
C ALA A 101 -10.05 12.04 -4.89
N ASP A 102 -11.09 12.86 -4.91
CA ASP A 102 -11.07 14.23 -5.44
C ASP A 102 -12.16 15.08 -4.75
N SER A 103 -12.41 16.30 -5.24
CA SER A 103 -13.45 17.17 -4.67
C SER A 103 -14.88 16.62 -4.76
N THR A 104 -15.13 15.58 -5.57
CA THR A 104 -16.45 15.00 -5.79
C THR A 104 -16.70 13.75 -4.96
N GLY A 105 -15.66 13.10 -4.44
CA GLY A 105 -15.81 11.91 -3.61
C GLY A 105 -14.61 10.99 -3.66
N ALA A 106 -14.78 9.79 -3.11
CA ALA A 106 -13.75 8.74 -3.05
C ALA A 106 -14.37 7.34 -3.12
N ASN A 107 -13.54 6.33 -3.28
CA ASN A 107 -13.83 4.99 -2.79
C ASN A 107 -13.09 4.80 -1.45
N SER A 108 -13.52 3.89 -0.59
CA SER A 108 -12.76 3.58 0.63
C SER A 108 -12.71 2.10 0.93
N PHE A 109 -11.57 1.67 1.49
CA PHE A 109 -11.49 0.46 2.30
C PHE A 109 -11.69 0.86 3.76
N VAL A 110 -12.62 0.20 4.43
CA VAL A 110 -13.10 0.60 5.74
C VAL A 110 -12.89 -0.52 6.73
N LEU A 111 -12.17 -0.19 7.81
CA LEU A 111 -12.12 -1.00 9.02
C LEU A 111 -13.30 -0.55 9.88
N ALA A 112 -14.28 -1.43 10.08
CA ALA A 112 -15.52 -1.10 10.77
C ALA A 112 -15.76 -1.93 12.05
N PRO A 113 -15.01 -1.65 13.14
CA PRO A 113 -15.28 -2.21 14.46
C PRO A 113 -16.73 -2.10 14.92
N ASN A 114 -17.40 -0.99 14.64
CA ASN A 114 -18.81 -0.79 15.03
C ASN A 114 -19.78 -1.83 14.43
N THR A 115 -19.44 -2.41 13.29
CA THR A 115 -20.27 -3.42 12.61
C THR A 115 -19.57 -4.77 12.49
N GLY A 116 -18.37 -4.93 13.05
CA GLY A 116 -17.58 -6.17 12.97
C GLY A 116 -17.26 -6.57 11.53
N GLN A 117 -16.88 -5.61 10.69
CA GLN A 117 -16.69 -5.83 9.25
C GLN A 117 -15.44 -5.16 8.69
N LEU A 118 -14.90 -5.77 7.65
CA LEU A 118 -14.13 -5.08 6.61
C LEU A 118 -15.07 -4.81 5.44
N LEU A 119 -14.97 -3.64 4.83
CA LEU A 119 -15.84 -3.31 3.71
C LEU A 119 -15.21 -2.31 2.74
N PHE A 120 -15.63 -2.39 1.49
CA PHE A 120 -15.44 -1.36 0.49
C PHE A 120 -16.70 -0.49 0.39
N GLN A 121 -16.51 0.81 0.23
CA GLN A 121 -17.58 1.79 0.10
C GLN A 121 -17.36 2.72 -1.09
N ASN A 122 -18.48 3.12 -1.69
CA ASN A 122 -18.57 4.26 -2.59
C ASN A 122 -18.91 5.49 -1.76
N ASN A 123 -18.09 6.53 -1.88
CA ASN A 123 -18.22 7.80 -1.17
C ASN A 123 -18.40 8.96 -2.15
N GLU A 124 -19.29 8.78 -3.13
CA GLU A 124 -19.79 9.85 -4.02
C GLU A 124 -20.35 11.01 -3.17
N GLY A 125 -19.98 12.25 -3.49
CA GLY A 125 -20.32 13.43 -2.69
C GLY A 125 -19.86 13.35 -1.23
N TYR A 126 -18.87 12.49 -0.94
CA TYR A 126 -18.44 12.15 0.42
C TYR A 126 -19.54 11.54 1.33
N GLY A 127 -20.57 10.97 0.71
CA GLY A 127 -21.58 10.14 1.36
C GLY A 127 -21.09 8.72 1.66
N PHE A 128 -22.02 7.81 1.91
CA PHE A 128 -21.69 6.40 2.17
C PHE A 128 -22.68 5.45 1.48
N ALA A 129 -22.15 4.55 0.65
CA ALA A 129 -22.86 3.40 0.12
C ALA A 129 -21.96 2.17 0.15
N ASN A 130 -22.37 1.13 0.87
CA ASN A 130 -21.62 -0.13 0.97
C ASN A 130 -21.56 -0.80 -0.41
N ALA A 131 -20.35 -1.16 -0.85
CA ALA A 131 -20.13 -1.86 -2.12
C ALA A 131 -19.93 -3.37 -1.92
N THR A 132 -19.10 -3.74 -0.94
CA THR A 132 -18.77 -5.15 -0.62
C THR A 132 -18.29 -5.25 0.82
N SER A 133 -18.60 -6.33 1.53
CA SER A 133 -18.16 -6.52 2.92
C SER A 133 -17.87 -7.97 3.27
N THR A 134 -17.09 -8.17 4.33
CA THR A 134 -16.86 -9.45 5.00
C THR A 134 -16.81 -9.24 6.52
N GLY A 135 -17.12 -10.28 7.29
CA GLY A 135 -17.00 -10.23 8.75
C GLY A 135 -15.55 -10.16 9.20
N PHE A 136 -15.28 -9.39 10.26
CA PHE A 136 -13.96 -9.30 10.89
C PHE A 136 -14.07 -8.91 12.35
N SER A 137 -13.32 -9.58 13.21
CA SER A 137 -13.31 -9.34 14.66
C SER A 137 -12.17 -8.40 15.04
N PHE A 138 -12.52 -7.20 15.50
CA PHE A 138 -11.56 -6.22 15.98
C PHE A 138 -11.34 -6.37 17.49
N VAL A 139 -10.10 -6.17 17.92
CA VAL A 139 -9.72 -6.07 19.32
C VAL A 139 -9.50 -4.60 19.65
N THR A 140 -10.19 -4.11 20.67
CA THR A 140 -10.01 -2.72 21.15
C THR A 140 -8.59 -2.49 21.64
N GLY A 141 -8.01 -1.35 21.28
CA GLY A 141 -6.64 -0.95 21.63
C GLY A 141 -5.56 -1.60 20.77
N GLN A 142 -5.90 -2.47 19.81
CA GLN A 142 -4.92 -3.09 18.94
C GLN A 142 -4.74 -2.33 17.63
N TRP A 143 -3.46 -2.15 17.27
CA TRP A 143 -3.05 -1.63 15.99
C TRP A 143 -3.17 -2.69 14.91
N TYR A 144 -3.66 -2.24 13.76
CA TYR A 144 -3.80 -3.02 12.54
C TYR A 144 -3.10 -2.28 11.42
N PHE A 145 -2.36 -3.01 10.60
CA PHE A 145 -1.83 -2.47 9.36
C PHE A 145 -2.83 -2.77 8.25
N ALA A 146 -3.51 -1.74 7.74
CA ALA A 146 -4.47 -1.84 6.66
C ALA A 146 -3.80 -1.51 5.33
N THR A 147 -4.06 -2.30 4.29
CA THR A 147 -3.55 -2.06 2.95
C THR A 147 -4.64 -2.19 1.89
N VAL A 148 -4.47 -1.48 0.78
CA VAL A 148 -5.27 -1.63 -0.44
C VAL A 148 -4.31 -1.79 -1.60
N SER A 149 -4.31 -2.97 -2.22
CA SER A 149 -3.52 -3.25 -3.42
C SER A 149 -4.32 -2.98 -4.68
N PHE A 150 -3.69 -2.37 -5.68
CA PHE A 150 -4.30 -1.91 -6.92
C PHE A 150 -3.80 -2.73 -8.12
N GLY A 151 -4.11 -4.03 -8.15
CA GLY A 151 -3.74 -4.91 -9.27
C GLY A 151 -4.85 -5.07 -10.31
N SER A 152 -4.93 -6.26 -10.91
CA SER A 152 -6.08 -6.68 -11.73
C SER A 152 -7.39 -6.71 -10.94
N SER A 153 -7.29 -6.76 -9.61
CA SER A 153 -8.38 -6.58 -8.68
C SER A 153 -7.91 -5.64 -7.58
N ILE A 154 -8.85 -4.90 -7.00
CA ILE A 154 -8.59 -4.09 -5.82
C ILE A 154 -8.83 -4.98 -4.60
N VAL A 155 -7.83 -5.09 -3.73
CA VAL A 155 -7.89 -5.98 -2.58
C VAL A 155 -7.47 -5.23 -1.34
N GLY A 156 -8.36 -5.19 -0.35
CA GLY A 156 -8.11 -4.64 0.97
C GLY A 156 -7.67 -5.75 1.91
N SER A 157 -6.54 -5.57 2.59
CA SER A 157 -5.98 -6.53 3.54
C SER A 157 -5.76 -5.87 4.89
N VAL A 158 -5.89 -6.66 5.96
CA VAL A 158 -5.59 -6.25 7.33
C VAL A 158 -4.60 -7.21 7.92
N TYR A 159 -3.49 -6.67 8.42
CA TYR A 159 -2.44 -7.39 9.12
C TYR A 159 -2.45 -7.01 10.60
N GLY A 160 -1.86 -7.87 11.42
CA GLY A 160 -1.69 -7.63 12.86
C GLY A 160 -0.73 -6.49 13.16
N ALA A 161 -0.54 -6.22 14.45
CA ALA A 161 0.37 -5.19 14.97
C ALA A 161 1.84 -5.41 14.57
N ASP A 162 2.21 -6.60 14.08
CA ASP A 162 3.53 -6.89 13.53
C ASP A 162 3.72 -6.38 12.09
N GLY A 163 2.65 -5.89 11.46
CA GLY A 163 2.64 -5.42 10.07
C GLY A 163 2.76 -6.53 9.02
N THR A 164 2.79 -7.80 9.42
CA THR A 164 3.09 -8.93 8.51
C THR A 164 2.12 -10.10 8.60
N THR A 165 1.51 -10.36 9.77
CA THR A 165 0.57 -11.46 9.95
C THR A 165 -0.77 -11.09 9.33
N LEU A 166 -1.15 -11.70 8.21
CA LEU A 166 -2.45 -11.46 7.57
C LEU A 166 -3.59 -11.98 8.46
N LEU A 167 -4.51 -11.10 8.82
CA LEU A 167 -5.67 -11.42 9.66
C LEU A 167 -6.99 -11.46 8.89
N GLY A 168 -7.11 -10.66 7.83
CA GLY A 168 -8.32 -10.56 7.04
C GLY A 168 -8.07 -9.92 5.69
N GLN A 169 -8.89 -10.26 4.71
CA GLN A 169 -8.80 -9.74 3.36
C GLN A 169 -10.17 -9.69 2.70
N LEU A 170 -10.34 -8.74 1.78
CA LEU A 170 -11.55 -8.53 1.01
C LEU A 170 -11.18 -8.09 -0.40
N THR A 171 -11.72 -8.75 -1.42
CA THR A 171 -11.62 -8.27 -2.80
C THR A 171 -12.79 -7.33 -3.07
N ALA A 172 -12.50 -6.13 -3.58
CA ALA A 172 -13.53 -5.15 -3.89
C ALA A 172 -14.43 -5.62 -5.04
N SER A 173 -15.73 -5.33 -4.94
CA SER A 173 -16.67 -5.41 -6.05
C SER A 173 -17.72 -4.30 -5.90
N GLY A 174 -18.30 -3.84 -7.00
CA GLY A 174 -19.34 -2.79 -6.99
C GLY A 174 -18.84 -1.37 -6.72
N LEU A 175 -17.55 -1.09 -6.93
CA LEU A 175 -17.02 0.27 -6.80
C LEU A 175 -17.50 1.16 -7.96
N SER A 176 -17.91 2.40 -7.66
CA SER A 176 -18.42 3.35 -8.67
C SER A 176 -17.33 4.19 -9.32
N ARG A 177 -16.17 4.34 -8.66
CA ARG A 177 -15.04 5.13 -9.14
C ARG A 177 -13.85 4.23 -9.47
N GLY A 178 -12.95 4.70 -10.35
CA GLY A 178 -11.72 3.98 -10.72
C GLY A 178 -10.67 3.98 -9.60
N THR A 179 -9.39 3.80 -9.98
CA THR A 179 -8.24 3.90 -9.06
C THR A 179 -7.51 5.25 -9.16
N SER A 180 -7.73 6.00 -10.24
CA SER A 180 -7.11 7.30 -10.48
C SER A 180 -7.62 8.34 -9.51
N GLY A 181 -6.72 9.17 -9.00
CA GLY A 181 -7.01 10.25 -8.07
C GLY A 181 -6.07 10.21 -6.89
N GLY A 182 -6.47 10.88 -5.82
CA GLY A 182 -5.71 10.99 -4.59
C GLY A 182 -6.14 10.00 -3.50
N VAL A 183 -5.80 10.35 -2.28
CA VAL A 183 -6.22 9.64 -1.07
C VAL A 183 -7.21 10.47 -0.27
N ALA A 184 -8.04 9.80 0.52
CA ALA A 184 -8.91 10.45 1.50
C ALA A 184 -8.88 9.72 2.83
N LEU A 185 -9.09 10.44 3.93
CA LEU A 185 -9.14 9.89 5.27
C LEU A 185 -10.39 10.39 5.98
N ARG A 186 -10.94 9.50 6.80
CA ARG A 186 -11.99 9.79 7.76
C ARG A 186 -11.91 8.76 8.88
N GLY A 187 -12.27 9.18 10.09
CA GLY A 187 -12.43 8.23 11.18
C GLY A 187 -13.22 8.80 12.34
N TYR A 188 -13.84 7.92 13.10
CA TYR A 188 -14.43 8.20 14.40
C TYR A 188 -14.26 6.98 15.29
N GLY A 189 -14.06 7.16 16.59
CA GLY A 189 -13.84 6.05 17.53
C GLY A 189 -12.62 5.18 17.18
N THR A 190 -11.68 5.73 16.41
CA THR A 190 -10.46 5.09 15.94
C THR A 190 -9.31 6.10 15.95
N SER A 191 -8.10 5.60 16.04
CA SER A 191 -6.87 6.35 15.78
C SER A 191 -6.19 5.77 14.54
N PHE A 192 -5.44 6.58 13.81
CA PHE A 192 -4.71 6.14 12.63
C PHE A 192 -3.46 6.97 12.39
N ASP A 193 -2.53 6.35 11.68
CA ASP A 193 -1.18 6.87 11.52
C ASP A 193 -0.50 6.33 10.26
N THR A 194 0.59 6.98 9.85
CA THR A 194 1.50 6.59 8.77
C THR A 194 0.78 6.09 7.51
N ILE A 195 0.26 7.04 6.75
CA ILE A 195 -0.34 6.81 5.44
C ILE A 195 0.79 6.68 4.42
N GLY A 196 0.87 5.52 3.79
CA GLY A 196 1.96 5.16 2.89
C GLY A 196 1.47 4.74 1.52
N ASN A 197 2.31 4.90 0.51
CA ASN A 197 2.12 4.34 -0.81
C ASN A 197 3.41 3.65 -1.27
N ALA A 198 3.32 2.35 -1.57
CA ALA A 198 4.44 1.57 -2.07
C ALA A 198 4.11 0.98 -3.44
N ALA A 199 5.07 0.97 -4.35
CA ALA A 199 4.95 0.17 -5.56
C ALA A 199 5.02 -1.32 -5.18
N ILE A 200 4.15 -2.16 -5.74
CA ILE A 200 4.31 -3.60 -5.71
C ILE A 200 5.53 -3.91 -6.57
N PRO A 201 6.58 -4.57 -6.03
CA PRO A 201 7.73 -4.97 -6.83
C PRO A 201 7.27 -5.81 -8.02
N GLU A 202 7.43 -5.27 -9.23
CA GLU A 202 6.87 -5.91 -10.42
C GLU A 202 7.45 -7.30 -10.69
N PRO A 203 6.72 -8.19 -11.40
CA PRO A 203 7.18 -9.51 -11.83
C PRO A 203 8.49 -9.49 -12.62
N ALA A 204 8.88 -8.35 -13.21
CA ALA A 204 10.17 -8.19 -13.86
C ALA A 204 11.35 -8.39 -12.88
N SER A 205 11.20 -8.07 -11.59
CA SER A 205 12.23 -8.38 -10.59
C SER A 205 12.45 -9.88 -10.43
N TRP A 206 11.36 -10.66 -10.54
CA TRP A 206 11.40 -12.11 -10.51
C TRP A 206 12.01 -12.67 -11.80
N ALA A 207 11.62 -12.10 -12.95
CA ALA A 207 12.19 -12.45 -14.24
C ALA A 207 13.69 -12.15 -14.31
N MET A 208 14.15 -11.04 -13.72
CA MET A 208 15.57 -10.68 -13.63
C MET A 208 16.33 -11.60 -12.67
N MET A 209 15.71 -12.01 -11.56
CA MET A 209 16.29 -13.02 -10.66
C MET A 209 16.43 -14.38 -11.36
N ILE A 210 15.36 -14.84 -12.04
CA ILE A 210 15.35 -16.09 -12.79
C ILE A 210 16.32 -16.02 -13.98
N ALA A 211 16.35 -14.92 -14.71
CA ALA A 211 17.30 -14.72 -15.81
C ALA A 211 18.75 -14.68 -15.29
N GLY A 212 18.99 -14.04 -14.14
CA GLY A 212 20.29 -14.04 -13.46
C GLY A 212 20.73 -15.45 -13.08
N PHE A 213 19.87 -16.22 -12.41
CA PHE A 213 20.17 -17.61 -12.05
C PHE A 213 20.30 -18.52 -13.28
N GLY A 214 19.47 -18.33 -14.30
CA GLY A 214 19.54 -19.05 -15.57
C GLY A 214 20.86 -18.80 -16.30
N LEU A 215 21.34 -17.56 -16.31
CA LEU A 215 22.63 -17.18 -16.90
C LEU A 215 23.80 -17.83 -16.14
N VAL A 216 23.79 -17.78 -14.81
CA VAL A 216 24.83 -18.40 -13.97
C VAL A 216 24.86 -19.92 -14.18
N GLY A 217 23.69 -20.57 -14.19
CA GLY A 217 23.58 -22.01 -14.47
C GLY A 217 24.08 -22.39 -15.87
N ALA A 218 23.78 -21.58 -16.89
CA ALA A 218 24.26 -21.80 -18.25
C ALA A 218 25.79 -21.69 -18.36
N VAL A 219 26.41 -20.73 -17.65
CA VAL A 219 27.86 -20.57 -17.60
C VAL A 219 28.53 -21.76 -16.90
N MET A 220 27.97 -22.25 -15.79
CA MET A 220 28.49 -23.42 -15.08
C MET A 220 28.42 -24.70 -15.91
N ARG A 221 27.34 -24.90 -16.67
CA ARG A 221 27.16 -26.10 -17.52
C ARG A 221 28.19 -26.20 -18.65
N ARG A 222 28.75 -25.07 -19.09
CA ARG A 222 29.73 -25.01 -20.20
C ARG A 222 31.11 -25.57 -19.85
N ARG A 223 31.40 -25.86 -18.57
CA ARG A 223 32.74 -26.30 -18.12
C ARG A 223 32.94 -27.83 -18.14
N HIS A 224 31.93 -28.63 -18.50
CA HIS A 224 31.99 -30.09 -18.43
C HIS A 224 32.37 -30.83 -19.72
N GLU A 225 32.68 -30.14 -20.82
CA GLU A 225 32.94 -30.82 -22.12
C GLU A 225 34.43 -31.03 -22.48
N THR A 226 35.37 -30.75 -21.59
CA THR A 226 36.81 -30.96 -21.88
C THR A 226 37.39 -32.10 -21.03
N GLY A 227 37.01 -33.33 -21.38
CA GLY A 227 37.50 -34.52 -20.70
C GLY A 227 37.04 -35.84 -21.34
N ARG A 228 37.05 -35.95 -22.67
CA ARG A 228 37.01 -37.27 -23.32
C ARG A 228 38.21 -37.43 -24.22
N GLU A 229 39.23 -37.98 -23.58
CA GLU A 229 40.49 -38.50 -24.08
C GLU A 229 40.28 -39.40 -25.32
N THR A 230 40.85 -39.00 -26.45
CA THR A 230 41.13 -39.91 -27.57
C THR A 230 42.45 -40.60 -27.29
N ALA A 231 42.40 -41.78 -26.65
CA ALA A 231 43.48 -42.76 -26.74
C ALA A 231 43.35 -43.47 -28.09
N ILE A 232 44.33 -43.29 -28.98
CA ILE A 232 44.49 -44.09 -30.21
C ILE A 232 45.92 -44.63 -30.23
N ALA A 233 45.98 -45.95 -30.49
CA ALA A 233 47.13 -46.81 -30.79
C ALA A 233 48.06 -47.20 -29.62
#